data_AF-A0A8W8J5T7-F1
#
_entry.id   AF-A0A8W8J5T7-F1
#
_cell.length_a   1.000
_cell.length_b   1.000
_cell.length_c   1.000
_cell.angle_alpha   90.00
_cell.angle_beta   90.00
_cell.angle_gamma   90.00
#
_symmetry.space_group_name_H-M   'P 1'
#
loop_
_entity.id
_entity.type
_entity.pdbx_description
1 polymer ?
#
loop_
_entity_poly.entity_id
_entity_poly.type
_entity_poly.pdbx_seq_one_letter_code
_entity_poly.pdbx_strand_id
1 'polypeptide(L)'
;MAGASSQVFFEGTEKLLEVWFSSDSESPDLRDVKQEEWEKLLRIVRCEIISKTSNADMDAYVLSESSMFVTKSRFILKTCGRTTLLLAVEPLIQLVKEQCGFSKVLDVFYSRKKFAKPEQQHSIHQSFDEEVSHLDKLFKNGAAYTLGRINKDCWCTEDLQGHRAMSHL
;
A
#
# COMPACT_ATOMS: atom_id res chain seq x y z
N MET A 1 14.42 39.42 -18.88
CA MET A 1 14.21 38.62 -17.66
C MET A 1 13.42 37.37 -18.05
N ALA A 2 14.09 36.29 -18.43
CA ALA A 2 13.42 35.01 -18.68
C ALA A 2 13.01 34.44 -17.32
N GLY A 3 11.71 34.26 -17.08
CA GLY A 3 11.22 33.61 -15.87
C GLY A 3 11.74 32.19 -15.83
N ALA A 4 12.55 31.86 -14.83
CA ALA A 4 12.90 30.49 -14.55
C ALA A 4 11.60 29.74 -14.28
N SER A 5 11.19 28.87 -15.21
CA SER A 5 10.16 27.88 -14.93
C SER A 5 10.71 27.03 -13.79
N SER A 6 10.22 27.23 -12.57
CA SER A 6 10.46 26.30 -11.47
C SER A 6 9.88 24.96 -11.90
N GLN A 7 10.73 24.07 -12.44
CA GLN A 7 10.31 22.71 -12.74
C GLN A 7 9.77 22.10 -11.45
N VAL A 8 8.46 21.84 -11.43
CA VAL A 8 7.83 21.14 -10.32
C VAL A 8 8.45 19.75 -10.29
N PHE A 9 9.12 19.42 -9.19
CA PHE A 9 9.74 18.11 -9.02
C PHE A 9 8.66 17.06 -8.82
N PHE A 10 8.75 15.96 -9.58
CA PHE A 10 7.91 14.79 -9.41
C PHE A 10 8.76 13.63 -8.87
N GLU A 11 8.31 13.03 -7.76
CA GLU A 11 8.95 11.84 -7.20
C GLU A 11 8.45 10.59 -7.92
N GLY A 12 9.23 10.08 -8.88
CA GLY A 12 8.90 8.87 -9.62
C GLY A 12 9.10 7.56 -8.86
N THR A 13 9.70 7.60 -7.67
CA THR A 13 9.91 6.41 -6.85
C THR A 13 8.59 5.83 -6.37
N GLU A 14 8.34 4.58 -6.75
CA GLU A 14 7.14 3.84 -6.34
C GLU A 14 7.23 3.38 -4.88
N LYS A 15 6.08 3.42 -4.22
CA LYS A 15 5.78 2.71 -2.97
C LYS A 15 4.90 1.51 -3.35
N LEU A 16 5.24 0.33 -2.86
CA LEU A 16 4.50 -0.91 -3.07
C LEU A 16 3.97 -1.41 -1.72
N LEU A 17 2.67 -1.67 -1.66
CA LEU A 17 2.02 -2.36 -0.56
C LEU A 17 1.36 -3.62 -1.11
N GLU A 18 1.63 -4.76 -0.48
CA GLU A 18 0.99 -6.04 -0.74
C GLU A 18 0.47 -6.62 0.58
N VAL A 19 -0.81 -7.01 0.61
CA VAL A 19 -1.46 -7.55 1.80
C VAL A 19 -2.17 -8.85 1.43
N TRP A 20 -1.88 -9.89 2.19
CA TRP A 20 -2.49 -11.20 2.07
C TRP A 20 -3.48 -11.41 3.19
N PHE A 21 -4.63 -12.01 2.89
CA PHE A 21 -5.71 -12.23 3.83
C PHE A 21 -6.10 -13.70 3.92
N SER A 22 -6.66 -14.12 5.05
CA SER A 22 -7.27 -15.45 5.21
C SER A 22 -8.49 -15.42 6.11
N SER A 23 -9.23 -16.52 6.09
CA SER A 23 -10.34 -16.77 7.00
C SER A 23 -10.31 -18.23 7.47
N ASP A 24 -10.80 -18.47 8.69
CA ASP A 24 -10.92 -19.81 9.29
C ASP A 24 -12.17 -20.57 8.83
N SER A 25 -13.17 -19.85 8.36
CA SER A 25 -14.43 -20.37 7.84
C SER A 25 -14.90 -19.50 6.68
N GLU A 26 -15.63 -20.09 5.74
CA GLU A 26 -15.96 -19.52 4.43
C GLU A 26 -14.74 -19.32 3.51
N SER A 27 -15.02 -19.25 2.21
CA SER A 27 -14.03 -18.99 1.16
C SER A 27 -14.25 -17.59 0.59
N PRO A 28 -13.95 -16.52 1.38
CA PRO A 28 -14.18 -15.15 0.94
C PRO A 28 -13.32 -14.80 -0.29
N ASP A 29 -13.79 -13.81 -1.04
CA ASP A 29 -13.13 -13.28 -2.22
C ASP A 29 -13.07 -11.75 -2.13
N LEU A 30 -11.87 -11.17 -2.15
CA LEU A 30 -11.70 -9.71 -2.12
C LEU A 30 -12.31 -9.03 -3.35
N ARG A 31 -12.50 -9.76 -4.45
CA ARG A 31 -13.11 -9.22 -5.66
C ARG A 31 -14.62 -8.97 -5.51
N ASP A 32 -15.22 -9.46 -4.42
CA ASP A 32 -16.62 -9.16 -4.07
C ASP A 32 -16.79 -7.74 -3.49
N VAL A 33 -15.70 -7.06 -3.12
CA VAL A 33 -15.75 -5.65 -2.69
C VAL A 33 -16.21 -4.78 -3.86
N LYS A 34 -17.28 -4.01 -3.63
CA LYS A 34 -17.83 -3.09 -4.62
C LYS A 34 -16.83 -1.99 -4.97
N GLN A 35 -16.85 -1.54 -6.23
CA GLN A 35 -15.92 -0.54 -6.73
C GLN A 35 -16.00 0.78 -5.93
N GLU A 36 -17.18 1.18 -5.48
CA GLU A 36 -17.37 2.42 -4.72
C GLU A 36 -16.61 2.41 -3.38
N GLU A 37 -16.43 1.23 -2.78
CA GLU A 37 -15.63 1.10 -1.56
C GLU A 37 -14.12 1.21 -1.87
N TRP A 38 -13.67 0.66 -3.00
CA TRP A 38 -12.30 0.90 -3.48
C TRP A 38 -12.04 2.37 -3.76
N GLU A 39 -12.99 3.08 -4.37
CA GLU A 39 -12.87 4.52 -4.62
C GLU A 39 -12.76 5.34 -3.33
N LYS A 40 -13.49 4.97 -2.28
CA LYS A 40 -13.36 5.59 -0.95
C LYS A 40 -11.97 5.35 -0.36
N LEU A 41 -11.47 4.12 -0.42
CA LEU A 41 -10.12 3.77 0.07
C LEU A 41 -9.05 4.54 -0.71
N LEU A 42 -9.11 4.53 -2.04
CA LEU A 42 -8.12 5.17 -2.90
C LEU A 42 -8.08 6.70 -2.75
N ARG A 43 -9.20 7.33 -2.39
CA ARG A 43 -9.25 8.77 -2.08
C ARG A 43 -8.37 9.15 -0.89
N ILE A 44 -8.19 8.25 0.09
CA ILE A 44 -7.30 8.46 1.25
C ILE A 44 -5.86 8.67 0.79
N VAL A 45 -5.45 7.95 -0.25
CA VAL A 45 -4.08 8.01 -0.81
C VAL A 45 -3.99 8.91 -2.04
N ARG A 46 -5.04 9.69 -2.34
CA ARG A 46 -5.14 10.63 -3.47
C ARG A 46 -5.02 9.96 -4.84
N CYS A 47 -5.60 8.77 -4.95
CA CYS A 47 -5.70 8.04 -6.21
C CYS A 47 -7.16 7.97 -6.68
N GLU A 48 -7.35 7.99 -7.99
CA GLU A 48 -8.65 7.81 -8.66
C GLU A 48 -8.57 6.64 -9.63
N ILE A 49 -9.64 5.86 -9.77
CA ILE A 49 -9.73 4.77 -10.74
C ILE A 49 -9.97 5.36 -12.12
N ILE A 50 -9.06 5.07 -13.07
CA ILE A 50 -9.19 5.46 -14.48
C ILE A 50 -9.88 4.35 -15.27
N SER A 51 -9.47 3.11 -15.04
CA SER A 51 -10.05 1.95 -15.70
C SER A 51 -9.84 0.67 -14.90
N LYS A 52 -10.68 -0.33 -15.19
CA LYS A 52 -10.63 -1.68 -14.62
C LYS A 52 -10.61 -2.71 -15.75
N THR A 53 -9.82 -3.77 -15.59
CA THR A 53 -9.90 -5.00 -16.39
C THR A 53 -9.95 -6.19 -15.44
N SER A 54 -10.74 -7.21 -15.75
CA SER A 54 -10.99 -8.36 -14.87
C SER A 54 -10.79 -9.67 -15.63
N ASN A 55 -10.31 -10.70 -14.95
CA ASN A 55 -10.29 -12.08 -15.44
C ASN A 55 -10.68 -13.07 -14.33
N ALA A 56 -10.54 -14.37 -14.58
CA ALA A 56 -10.92 -15.42 -13.63
C ALA A 56 -10.16 -15.37 -12.29
N ASP A 57 -9.00 -14.72 -12.24
CA ASP A 57 -8.08 -14.75 -11.09
C ASP A 57 -7.91 -13.37 -10.43
N MET A 58 -8.15 -12.28 -11.16
CA MET A 58 -7.75 -10.94 -10.74
C MET A 58 -8.57 -9.81 -11.37
N ASP A 59 -8.78 -8.77 -10.57
CA ASP A 59 -9.18 -7.43 -10.99
C ASP A 59 -7.95 -6.52 -10.99
N ALA A 60 -7.66 -5.89 -12.13
CA ALA A 60 -6.57 -4.95 -12.32
C ALA A 60 -7.12 -3.55 -12.59
N TYR A 61 -6.59 -2.56 -11.87
CA TYR A 61 -7.03 -1.17 -11.94
C TYR A 61 -5.87 -0.27 -12.35
N VAL A 62 -6.09 0.53 -13.38
CA VAL A 62 -5.24 1.68 -13.69
C VAL A 62 -5.75 2.86 -12.87
N LEU A 63 -4.86 3.48 -12.12
CA LEU A 63 -5.17 4.63 -11.28
C LEU A 63 -4.47 5.89 -11.79
N SER A 64 -4.86 7.06 -11.29
CA SER A 64 -4.11 8.31 -11.49
C SER A 64 -2.66 8.16 -11.02
N GLU A 65 -1.73 7.97 -11.98
CA GLU A 65 -0.29 7.76 -11.77
C GLU A 65 0.05 6.52 -10.91
N SER A 66 -0.80 5.49 -10.91
CA SER A 66 -0.69 4.37 -9.95
C SER A 66 -1.39 3.11 -10.50
N SER A 67 -1.26 1.98 -9.80
CA SER A 67 -1.96 0.73 -10.15
C SER A 67 -2.39 -0.05 -8.91
N MET A 68 -3.53 -0.74 -8.99
CA MET A 68 -4.03 -1.62 -7.95
C MET A 68 -4.42 -2.98 -8.53
N PHE A 69 -4.14 -4.06 -7.81
CA PHE A 69 -4.50 -5.42 -8.20
C PHE A 69 -5.19 -6.12 -7.04
N VAL A 70 -6.31 -6.77 -7.33
CA VAL A 70 -7.11 -7.51 -6.35
C VAL A 70 -7.32 -8.92 -6.87
N THR A 71 -6.80 -9.90 -6.14
CA THR A 71 -7.07 -11.32 -6.36
C THR A 71 -7.94 -11.85 -5.24
N LYS A 72 -8.29 -13.14 -5.24
CA LYS A 72 -9.14 -13.73 -4.20
C LYS A 72 -8.77 -13.35 -2.77
N SER A 73 -7.48 -13.39 -2.41
CA SER A 73 -7.02 -13.17 -1.03
C SER A 73 -5.79 -12.27 -0.94
N ARG A 74 -5.45 -11.56 -2.02
CA ARG A 74 -4.32 -10.62 -2.04
C ARG A 74 -4.73 -9.30 -2.67
N PHE A 75 -4.36 -8.23 -1.98
CA PHE A 75 -4.44 -6.84 -2.40
C PHE A 75 -3.04 -6.30 -2.68
N ILE A 76 -2.84 -5.64 -3.82
CA ILE A 76 -1.60 -4.93 -4.17
C ILE A 76 -1.94 -3.50 -4.56
N LEU A 77 -1.24 -2.52 -3.99
CA LEU A 77 -1.33 -1.12 -4.37
C LEU A 77 0.06 -0.53 -4.58
N LYS A 78 0.28 -0.01 -5.79
CA LYS A 78 1.49 0.70 -6.17
C LYS A 78 1.17 2.16 -6.41
N THR A 79 1.84 3.04 -5.69
CA THR A 79 1.67 4.48 -5.86
C THR A 79 3.00 5.20 -6.02
N CYS A 80 3.01 6.36 -6.65
CA CYS A 80 4.21 7.20 -6.75
C CYS A 80 3.90 8.63 -6.26
N GLY A 81 4.79 9.58 -6.54
CA GLY A 81 4.62 10.98 -6.15
C GLY A 81 4.62 11.17 -4.64
N ARG A 82 3.65 11.94 -4.14
CA ARG A 82 3.52 12.34 -2.72
C ARG A 82 2.33 11.65 -2.02
N THR A 83 1.91 10.51 -2.56
CA THR A 83 0.83 9.68 -2.02
C THR A 83 1.17 9.13 -0.64
N THR A 84 0.14 8.90 0.18
CA THR A 84 0.25 8.50 1.59
C THR A 84 -0.10 7.02 1.78
N LEU A 85 0.56 6.13 1.02
CA LEU A 85 0.19 4.72 0.87
C LEU A 85 -0.08 4.01 2.21
N LEU A 86 0.77 4.23 3.22
CA LEU A 86 0.64 3.54 4.52
C LEU A 86 -0.55 4.00 5.36
N LEU A 87 -1.20 5.13 5.02
CA LEU A 87 -2.47 5.52 5.64
C LEU A 87 -3.66 4.70 5.14
N ALA A 88 -3.53 3.94 4.05
CA ALA A 88 -4.59 3.05 3.57
C ALA A 88 -4.64 1.71 4.32
N VAL A 89 -3.60 1.32 5.06
CA VAL A 89 -3.48 -0.03 5.64
C VAL A 89 -4.61 -0.36 6.60
N GLU A 90 -4.85 0.51 7.58
CA GLU A 90 -5.92 0.31 8.58
C GLU A 90 -7.32 0.38 7.94
N PRO A 91 -7.67 1.41 7.12
CA PRO A 91 -8.92 1.42 6.37
C PRO A 91 -9.14 0.21 5.46
N LEU A 92 -8.08 -0.31 4.83
CA LEU A 92 -8.14 -1.52 3.99
C LEU A 92 -8.52 -2.74 4.83
N ILE A 93 -7.89 -2.93 5.99
CA ILE A 93 -8.20 -4.06 6.88
C ILE A 93 -9.67 -4.00 7.33
N GLN A 94 -10.14 -2.81 7.72
CA GLN A 94 -11.53 -2.62 8.14
C GLN A 94 -12.50 -2.93 7.00
N LEU A 95 -12.24 -2.39 5.79
CA LEU A 95 -13.04 -2.64 4.61
C LEU A 95 -13.17 -4.14 4.30
N VAL A 96 -12.03 -4.84 4.29
CA VAL A 96 -11.94 -6.26 3.94
C VAL A 96 -12.65 -7.14 4.97
N LYS A 97 -12.56 -6.79 6.26
CA LYS A 97 -13.30 -7.45 7.34
C LYS A 97 -14.81 -7.27 7.20
N GLU A 98 -15.27 -6.06 6.93
CA GLU A 98 -16.70 -5.72 6.89
C GLU A 98 -17.40 -6.22 5.62
N GLN A 99 -16.74 -6.17 4.45
CA GLN A 99 -17.36 -6.49 3.17
C GLN A 99 -17.20 -7.95 2.75
N CYS A 100 -16.06 -8.57 3.07
CA CYS A 100 -15.73 -9.92 2.59
C CYS A 100 -15.72 -10.98 3.69
N GLY A 101 -15.65 -10.59 4.97
CA GLY A 101 -15.59 -11.54 6.08
C GLY A 101 -14.24 -12.23 6.25
N PHE A 102 -13.17 -11.71 5.64
CA PHE A 102 -11.80 -12.09 6.02
C PHE A 102 -11.58 -11.77 7.50
N SER A 103 -10.93 -12.69 8.22
CA SER A 103 -10.74 -12.57 9.67
C SER A 103 -9.29 -12.43 10.09
N LYS A 104 -8.34 -12.61 9.17
CA LYS A 104 -6.90 -12.55 9.40
C LYS A 104 -6.18 -11.85 8.25
N VAL A 105 -5.23 -10.99 8.60
CA VAL A 105 -4.18 -10.54 7.66
C VAL A 105 -3.09 -11.58 7.77
N LEU A 106 -2.73 -12.30 6.71
CA LEU A 106 -1.68 -13.33 6.72
C LEU A 106 -0.28 -12.76 6.67
N ASP A 107 -0.04 -11.83 5.75
CA ASP A 107 1.26 -11.20 5.53
C ASP A 107 1.06 -9.79 4.98
N VAL A 108 1.97 -8.89 5.34
CA VAL A 108 2.06 -7.54 4.76
C VAL A 108 3.48 -7.30 4.28
N PHE A 109 3.60 -6.91 3.01
CA PHE A 109 4.84 -6.49 2.41
C PHE A 109 4.75 -5.03 2.01
N TYR A 110 5.64 -4.22 2.58
CA TYR A 110 5.84 -2.85 2.16
C TYR A 110 7.24 -2.70 1.59
N SER A 111 7.36 -2.06 0.43
CA SER A 111 8.69 -1.74 -0.10
C SER A 111 8.75 -0.51 -0.99
N ARG A 112 9.94 0.09 -1.06
CA ARG A 112 10.23 1.20 -1.98
C ARG A 112 11.73 1.36 -2.18
N LYS A 113 12.12 1.98 -3.30
CA LYS A 113 13.46 2.55 -3.43
C LYS A 113 13.60 3.77 -2.50
N LYS A 114 14.84 4.16 -2.19
CA LYS A 114 15.13 5.46 -1.58
C LYS A 114 14.59 6.61 -2.44
N PHE A 115 13.84 7.54 -1.83
CA PHE A 115 13.34 8.74 -2.49
C PHE A 115 14.46 9.68 -2.93
N ALA A 116 14.23 10.40 -4.02
CA ALA A 116 15.12 11.47 -4.47
C ALA A 116 14.93 12.75 -3.64
N LYS A 117 13.69 13.04 -3.18
CA LYS A 117 13.40 14.15 -2.25
C LYS A 117 12.50 13.70 -1.08
N PRO A 118 13.07 12.99 -0.08
CA PRO A 118 12.31 12.51 1.07
C PRO A 118 11.59 13.63 1.83
N GLU A 119 12.18 14.82 1.93
CA GLU A 119 11.62 15.99 2.63
C GLU A 119 10.32 16.51 2.01
N GLN A 120 10.03 16.15 0.76
CA GLN A 120 8.78 16.49 0.09
C GLN A 120 7.68 15.47 0.36
N GLN A 121 7.99 14.31 0.94
CA GLN A 121 7.00 13.29 1.29
C GLN A 121 6.20 13.68 2.54
N HIS A 122 5.06 13.03 2.72
CA HIS A 122 4.32 13.06 3.98
C HIS A 122 5.21 12.59 5.13
N SER A 123 5.02 13.09 6.36
CA SER A 123 5.89 12.82 7.52
C SER A 123 6.21 11.33 7.68
N ILE A 124 5.19 10.47 7.61
CA ILE A 124 5.33 9.01 7.71
C ILE A 124 6.21 8.37 6.62
N HIS A 125 6.50 9.08 5.53
CA HIS A 125 7.25 8.61 4.36
C HIS A 125 8.58 9.36 4.16
N GLN A 126 8.99 10.19 5.13
CA GLN A 126 10.25 10.95 4.99
C GLN A 126 11.48 10.10 5.31
N SER A 127 11.33 9.03 6.08
CA SER A 127 12.38 8.05 6.37
C SER A 127 11.81 6.65 6.40
N PHE A 128 12.67 5.64 6.28
CA PHE A 128 12.22 4.25 6.42
C PHE A 128 11.89 3.91 7.87
N ASP A 129 12.58 4.51 8.84
CA ASP A 129 12.30 4.29 10.26
C ASP A 129 10.90 4.76 10.67
N GLU A 130 10.40 5.85 10.09
CA GLU A 130 9.03 6.34 10.32
C GLU A 130 7.99 5.41 9.70
N GLU A 131 8.29 4.81 8.54
CA GLU A 131 7.41 3.83 7.87
C GLU A 131 7.30 2.55 8.69
N VAL A 132 8.43 2.04 9.17
CA VAL A 132 8.50 0.88 10.09
C VAL A 132 7.78 1.19 11.39
N SER A 133 8.07 2.35 12.00
CA SER A 133 7.40 2.77 13.25
C SER A 133 5.89 2.92 13.09
N HIS A 134 5.39 3.23 11.89
CA HIS A 134 3.97 3.26 11.60
C HIS A 134 3.38 1.86 11.46
N LEU A 135 4.05 0.96 10.74
CA LEU A 135 3.62 -0.43 10.55
C LEU A 135 3.69 -1.26 11.83
N ASP A 136 4.70 -1.06 12.67
CA ASP A 136 4.87 -1.71 13.98
C ASP A 136 3.75 -1.37 14.99
N LYS A 137 3.01 -0.28 14.78
CA LYS A 137 1.82 0.03 15.60
C LYS A 137 0.65 -0.89 15.27
N LEU A 138 0.59 -1.37 14.02
CA LEU A 138 -0.49 -2.20 13.51
C LEU A 138 -0.14 -3.68 13.71
N PHE A 139 1.02 -4.10 13.22
CA PHE A 139 1.44 -5.50 13.24
C PHE A 139 2.55 -5.71 14.25
N LYS A 140 2.61 -6.92 14.80
CA LYS A 140 3.71 -7.34 15.67
C LYS A 140 4.64 -8.24 14.87
N ASN A 141 5.91 -8.26 15.22
CA ASN A 141 6.95 -9.08 14.59
C ASN A 141 7.27 -8.68 13.14
N GLY A 142 7.34 -7.36 12.87
CA GLY A 142 7.89 -6.86 11.62
C GLY A 142 9.38 -7.15 11.47
N ALA A 143 9.81 -7.36 10.24
CA ALA A 143 11.21 -7.50 9.86
C ALA A 143 11.55 -6.51 8.75
N ALA A 144 12.29 -5.47 9.11
CA ALA A 144 12.71 -4.41 8.21
C ALA A 144 14.13 -4.63 7.68
N TYR A 145 14.32 -4.46 6.38
CA TYR A 145 15.59 -4.66 5.69
C TYR A 145 15.89 -3.51 4.74
N THR A 146 17.17 -3.15 4.64
CA THR A 146 17.68 -2.27 3.58
C THR A 146 18.65 -3.03 2.70
N LEU A 147 18.30 -3.19 1.43
CA LEU A 147 19.10 -3.92 0.44
C LEU A 147 19.86 -2.93 -0.45
N GLY A 148 21.19 -3.07 -0.51
CA GLY A 148 22.05 -2.19 -1.31
C GLY A 148 22.90 -1.25 -0.47
N ARG A 149 23.43 -0.18 -1.07
CA ARG A 149 24.34 0.74 -0.38
C ARG A 149 23.53 1.85 0.27
N ILE A 150 23.50 1.88 1.60
CA ILE A 150 22.74 2.88 2.40
C ILE A 150 23.09 4.32 1.99
N ASN A 151 24.37 4.58 1.67
CA ASN A 151 24.87 5.88 1.23
C ASN A 151 24.62 6.19 -0.25
N LYS A 152 23.99 5.29 -1.01
CA LYS A 152 23.61 5.45 -2.42
C LYS A 152 22.19 4.91 -2.64
N ASP A 153 21.99 4.20 -3.74
CA ASP A 153 20.76 3.48 -4.06
C ASP A 153 20.62 2.26 -3.15
N CYS A 154 19.51 2.22 -2.43
CA CYS A 154 19.06 1.08 -1.66
C CYS A 154 17.54 0.91 -1.78
N TRP A 155 17.10 -0.31 -1.52
CA TRP A 155 15.71 -0.72 -1.44
C TRP A 155 15.35 -0.95 0.02
N CYS A 156 14.29 -0.31 0.48
CA CYS A 156 13.74 -0.48 1.82
C CYS A 156 12.56 -1.46 1.71
N THR A 157 12.54 -2.48 2.56
CA THR A 157 11.47 -3.48 2.57
C THR A 157 11.15 -3.91 3.99
N GLU A 158 9.88 -4.09 4.27
CA GLU A 158 9.38 -4.58 5.54
C GLU A 158 8.40 -5.72 5.28
N ASP A 159 8.63 -6.83 5.95
CA ASP A 159 7.83 -8.05 5.92
C ASP A 159 7.21 -8.24 7.32
N LEU A 160 5.89 -8.39 7.39
CA LEU A 160 5.15 -8.51 8.63
C LEU A 160 4.32 -9.79 8.59
N GLN A 161 4.68 -10.75 9.43
CA GLN A 161 3.92 -11.98 9.58
C GLN A 161 2.62 -11.73 10.35
N GLY A 162 1.51 -11.82 9.63
CA GLY A 162 0.16 -11.65 10.12
C GLY A 162 -0.44 -12.96 10.65
N HIS A 163 0.09 -13.50 11.74
CA HIS A 163 -0.64 -14.55 12.47
C HIS A 163 -1.66 -13.93 13.46
N ARG A 164 -2.34 -12.85 13.04
CA ARG A 164 -3.18 -12.03 13.91
C ARG A 164 -4.61 -11.97 13.40
N ALA A 165 -5.55 -12.28 14.29
CA ALA A 165 -6.97 -12.03 14.03
C ALA A 165 -7.21 -10.52 13.93
N MET A 166 -7.96 -10.10 12.91
CA MET A 166 -8.40 -8.71 12.67
C MET A 166 -9.34 -8.18 13.77
N SER A 167 -9.64 -8.95 14.82
CA SER A 167 -10.29 -8.44 16.03
C SER A 167 -9.35 -7.67 16.95
N HIS A 168 -8.03 -7.74 16.72
CA HIS A 168 -6.98 -7.11 17.53
C HIS A 168 -6.19 -6.03 16.77
N LEU A 169 -6.68 -5.67 15.58
CA LEU A 169 -6.25 -4.57 14.71
C LEU A 169 -7.42 -3.59 14.65
#